data_AF-A0A1S1BM46-F1
#
_entry.id   AF-A0A1S1BM46-F1
#
_cell.length_a   1.000
_cell.length_b   1.000
_cell.length_c   1.000
_cell.angle_alpha   90.00
_cell.angle_beta   90.00
_cell.angle_gamma   90.00
#
_symmetry.space_group_name_H-M   'P 1'
#
loop_
_entity.id
_entity.type
_entity.pdbx_description
1 polymer ?
#
loop_
_entity_poly.entity_id
_entity_poly.type
_entity_poly.pdbx_seq_one_letter_code
_entity_poly.pdbx_strand_id
1 'polypeptide(L)'
;MFVTIMQACLIIMAICLLISLAAVILTKDELSRAVMADMVFYGMIAIFLVWTLWNTSSIAYEIPILAGIVCGVVPTISMARIISRGRR
;
A
#
# COMPACT_ATOMS: atom_id res chain seq x y z
N MET A 1 17.94 17.82 10.52
CA MET A 1 18.32 16.77 9.55
C MET A 1 17.34 15.59 9.53
N PHE A 2 16.94 15.03 10.68
CA PHE A 2 15.95 13.94 10.71
C PHE A 2 14.60 14.32 10.08
N VAL A 3 14.02 15.45 10.49
CA VAL A 3 12.72 15.93 9.97
C VAL A 3 12.74 16.20 8.45
N THR A 4 13.83 16.76 7.93
CA THR A 4 13.98 17.04 6.50
C THR A 4 14.07 15.77 5.66
N ILE A 5 14.73 14.72 6.17
CA ILE A 5 14.79 13.41 5.51
C ILE A 5 13.40 12.78 5.48
N MET A 6 12.70 12.81 6.61
CA MET A 6 11.33 12.30 6.74
C MET A 6 10.37 12.96 5.76
N GLN A 7 10.41 14.29 5.64
CA GLN A 7 9.60 15.04 4.67
C GLN A 7 9.92 14.66 3.23
N ALA A 8 11.21 14.55 2.88
CA ALA A 8 11.62 14.14 1.54
C ALA A 8 11.12 12.72 1.19
N CYS A 9 11.25 11.77 2.12
CA CYS A 9 10.70 10.41 1.96
C CYS A 9 9.18 10.43 1.75
N LEU A 10 8.46 11.24 2.53
CA LEU A 10 7.00 11.31 2.43
C LEU A 10 6.55 11.89 1.08
N ILE A 11 7.25 12.91 0.57
CA ILE A 11 7.00 13.47 -0.76
C ILE A 11 7.23 12.41 -1.85
N ILE A 12 8.35 11.68 -1.79
CA ILE A 12 8.67 10.64 -2.79
C ILE A 12 7.62 9.53 -2.77
N MET A 13 7.23 9.06 -1.58
CA MET A 13 6.20 8.04 -1.43
C MET A 13 4.84 8.53 -1.94
N ALA A 14 4.47 9.78 -1.65
CA ALA A 14 3.23 10.38 -2.15
C ALA A 14 3.21 10.46 -3.68
N ILE A 15 4.32 10.85 -4.31
CA ILE A 15 4.46 10.86 -5.77
C ILE A 15 4.33 9.43 -6.32
N CYS A 16 4.98 8.45 -5.70
CA CYS A 16 4.89 7.05 -6.11
C CYS A 16 3.46 6.50 -6.00
N LEU A 17 2.72 6.89 -4.95
CA LEU A 17 1.32 6.55 -4.75
C LEU A 17 0.44 7.14 -5.86
N LEU A 18 0.63 8.42 -6.20
CA LEU A 18 -0.12 9.06 -7.28
C LEU A 18 0.15 8.40 -8.65
N ILE A 19 1.40 8.03 -8.92
CA ILE A 19 1.77 7.32 -10.16
C ILE A 19 1.13 5.93 -10.19
N SER A 20 1.17 5.19 -9.09
CA SER A 20 0.56 3.86 -9.02
C SER A 20 -0.97 3.93 -9.13
N LEU A 21 -1.62 4.95 -8.56
CA LEU A 21 -3.05 5.18 -8.75
C LEU A 21 -3.39 5.48 -10.22
N ALA A 22 -2.60 6.32 -10.89
CA ALA A 22 -2.76 6.54 -12.34
C ALA A 22 -2.55 5.25 -13.15
N ALA A 23 -1.57 4.42 -12.75
CA ALA A 23 -1.29 3.14 -13.40
C ALA A 23 -2.46 2.15 -13.25
N VAL A 24 -3.14 2.10 -12.10
CA VAL A 24 -4.36 1.29 -11.88
C VAL A 24 -5.47 1.67 -12.87
N ILE A 25 -5.63 2.96 -13.17
CA ILE A 25 -6.68 3.45 -14.08
C ILE A 25 -6.31 3.19 -15.55
N LEU A 26 -5.02 3.34 -15.90
CA LEU A 26 -4.55 3.16 -17.28
C LEU A 26 -4.40 1.68 -17.69
N THR A 27 -4.14 0.78 -16.75
CA THR A 27 -3.92 -0.64 -17.05
C THR A 27 -5.23 -1.35 -17.43
N LYS A 28 -5.24 -1.97 -18.61
CA LYS A 28 -6.38 -2.74 -19.11
C LYS A 28 -6.37 -4.21 -18.68
N ASP A 29 -5.20 -4.75 -18.35
CA ASP A 29 -5.06 -6.14 -17.93
C ASP A 29 -5.51 -6.34 -16.48
N GLU A 30 -6.41 -7.30 -16.26
CA GLU A 30 -7.00 -7.58 -14.95
C GLU A 30 -5.95 -8.02 -13.90
N LEU A 31 -4.94 -8.79 -14.34
CA LEU A 31 -3.84 -9.28 -13.51
C LEU A 31 -2.93 -8.13 -13.07
N SER A 32 -2.51 -7.29 -14.02
CA SER A 32 -1.68 -6.11 -13.74
C SER A 32 -2.42 -5.13 -12.83
N ARG A 33 -3.73 -4.94 -13.06
CA ARG A 33 -4.54 -4.05 -12.21
C ARG A 33 -4.65 -4.56 -10.77
N ALA A 34 -4.75 -5.87 -10.56
CA ALA A 34 -4.77 -6.45 -9.21
C ALA A 34 -3.46 -6.19 -8.46
N VAL A 35 -2.31 -6.42 -9.10
CA VAL A 35 -1.00 -6.16 -8.49
C VAL A 35 -0.78 -4.67 -8.22
N MET A 36 -1.24 -3.80 -9.12
CA MET A 36 -1.14 -2.34 -8.93
C MET A 36 -2.01 -1.87 -7.75
N ALA A 37 -3.17 -2.48 -7.52
CA ALA A 37 -4.01 -2.19 -6.36
C ALA A 37 -3.31 -2.56 -5.04
N ASP A 38 -2.60 -3.69 -5.00
CA ASP A 38 -1.78 -4.06 -3.82
C ASP A 38 -0.66 -3.04 -3.59
N MET A 39 -0.01 -2.58 -4.66
CA MET A 39 1.05 -1.57 -4.60
C MET A 39 0.55 -0.27 -3.96
N VAL A 40 -0.65 0.19 -4.34
CA VAL A 40 -1.29 1.37 -3.74
C VAL A 40 -1.58 1.14 -2.25
N PHE A 41 -2.13 -0.02 -1.89
CA PHE A 41 -2.48 -0.34 -0.50
C PHE A 41 -1.25 -0.37 0.42
N TYR A 42 -0.19 -1.07 0.02
CA TYR A 42 1.06 -1.08 0.79
C TYR A 42 1.77 0.28 0.78
N GLY A 43 1.64 1.06 -0.30
CA GLY A 43 2.11 2.45 -0.35
C GLY A 43 1.44 3.32 0.73
N MET A 44 0.13 3.16 0.95
CA MET A 44 -0.59 3.86 2.02
C MET A 44 -0.08 3.45 3.42
N ILE A 45 0.17 2.16 3.65
CA ILE A 45 0.72 1.66 4.92
C ILE A 45 2.10 2.25 5.19
N ALA A 46 2.96 2.34 4.18
CA ALA A 46 4.30 2.91 4.31
C ALA A 46 4.25 4.40 4.69
N ILE A 47 3.36 5.17 4.06
CA ILE A 47 3.15 6.59 4.42
C ILE A 47 2.66 6.71 5.86
N PHE A 48 1.74 5.84 6.28
CA PHE A 48 1.23 5.82 7.65
C PHE A 48 2.35 5.54 8.68
N LEU A 49 3.24 4.58 8.43
CA LEU A 49 4.39 4.29 9.29
C LEU A 49 5.36 5.48 9.42
N VAL A 50 5.58 6.22 8.33
CA VAL A 50 6.40 7.44 8.39
C VAL A 50 5.69 8.55 9.18
N TRP A 51 4.36 8.61 9.12
CA TRP A 51 3.58 9.53 9.93
C TRP A 51 3.63 9.20 11.44
N THR A 52 3.65 7.91 11.83
CA THR A 52 3.75 7.53 13.25
C THR A 52 5.06 7.97 13.91
N LEU A 53 6.12 8.19 13.12
CA LEU A 53 7.38 8.72 13.62
C LEU A 53 7.28 10.19 14.08
N TRP A 54 6.31 10.96 13.57
CA TRP A 54 5.99 12.28 14.12
C TRP A 54 4.99 12.21 15.26
N ASN A 55 4.04 11.29 15.18
CA ASN A 55 2.99 11.14 16.19
C ASN A 55 3.28 9.93 17.08
N THR A 56 4.09 10.16 18.11
CA THR A 56 4.53 9.13 19.06
C THR A 56 3.36 8.58 19.88
N SER A 57 2.70 7.57 19.35
CA SER A 57 1.69 6.77 20.05
C SER A 57 1.99 5.30 19.83
N SER A 58 2.11 4.53 20.91
CA SER A 58 2.42 3.09 20.86
C SER A 58 1.36 2.30 20.08
N ILE A 59 0.09 2.73 20.15
CA ILE A 59 -1.04 2.10 19.46
C ILE A 59 -0.94 2.29 17.94
N ALA A 60 -0.25 3.34 17.47
CA ALA A 60 -0.16 3.63 16.04
C ALA A 60 0.60 2.55 15.27
N TYR A 61 1.47 1.75 15.91
CA TYR A 61 2.19 0.67 15.24
C TYR A 61 1.35 -0.61 15.05
N GLU A 62 0.25 -0.77 15.80
CA GLU A 62 -0.62 -1.94 15.68
C GLU A 62 -1.47 -1.88 14.40
N ILE A 63 -1.87 -0.67 14.00
CA ILE A 63 -2.67 -0.40 12.80
C ILE A 63 -1.99 -0.92 11.52
N PRO A 64 -0.74 -0.55 11.18
CA PRO A 64 -0.08 -1.01 9.95
C PRO A 64 0.20 -2.52 9.97
N ILE A 65 0.39 -3.12 11.15
CA ILE A 65 0.54 -4.59 11.29
C ILE A 65 -0.77 -5.29 10.92
N LEU A 66 -1.89 -4.85 11.52
CA LEU A 66 -3.21 -5.40 11.21
C LEU A 66 -3.60 -5.12 9.74
N ALA A 67 -3.32 -3.91 9.25
CA ALA A 67 -3.60 -3.54 7.88
C ALA A 67 -2.80 -4.40 6.88
N GLY A 68 -1.51 -4.62 7.10
CA GLY A 68 -0.68 -5.43 6.20
C GLY A 68 -1.09 -6.90 6.20
N ILE A 69 -1.26 -7.50 7.39
CA ILE A 69 -1.51 -8.94 7.50
C ILE A 69 -2.96 -9.29 7.14
N VAL A 70 -3.93 -8.60 7.75
CA VAL A 70 -5.35 -8.96 7.64
C VAL A 70 -5.96 -8.31 6.41
N CYS A 71 -5.76 -7.00 6.24
CA CYS A 71 -6.42 -6.25 5.18
C CYS A 71 -5.65 -6.25 3.86
N GLY A 72 -4.34 -6.52 3.85
CA GLY A 72 -3.52 -6.53 2.63
C GLY A 72 -3.53 -7.90 1.95
N VAL A 73 -3.12 -8.94 2.68
CA VAL A 73 -2.93 -10.28 2.11
C VAL A 73 -4.25 -10.95 1.70
N VAL A 74 -5.32 -10.76 2.47
CA VAL A 74 -6.61 -11.44 2.22
C VAL A 74 -7.24 -10.99 0.90
N PRO A 75 -7.35 -9.68 0.57
CA PRO A 75 -7.84 -9.24 -0.72
C PRO A 75 -7.00 -9.72 -1.90
N THR A 76 -5.67 -9.71 -1.79
CA THR A 76 -4.78 -10.19 -2.86
C THR A 76 -5.03 -11.65 -3.18
N ILE A 77 -5.10 -12.50 -2.15
CA ILE A 77 -5.37 -13.94 -2.32
C ILE A 77 -6.78 -14.15 -2.88
N SER A 78 -7.77 -13.41 -2.36
CA SER A 78 -9.15 -13.50 -2.86
C SER A 78 -9.23 -13.13 -4.35
N MET A 79 -8.55 -12.06 -4.76
CA MET A 79 -8.51 -11.63 -6.16
C MET A 79 -7.77 -12.63 -7.04
N ALA A 80 -6.64 -13.17 -6.58
CA ALA A 80 -5.92 -14.23 -7.30
C ALA A 80 -6.79 -15.49 -7.51
N ARG A 81 -7.63 -15.85 -6.53
CA ARG A 81 -8.58 -16.97 -6.63
C ARG A 81 -9.72 -16.69 -7.62
N ILE A 82 -10.21 -15.45 -7.66
CA ILE A 82 -11.23 -15.03 -8.64
C ILE A 82 -10.66 -15.10 -10.06
N ILE A 83 -9.46 -14.54 -10.28
CA ILE A 83 -8.79 -14.51 -11.59
C ILE A 83 -8.46 -15.94 -12.07
N SER A 84 -7.95 -16.79 -11.19
CA SER A 84 -7.67 -18.21 -11.50
C SER A 84 -8.93 -19.07 -11.64
N ARG A 85 -10.13 -18.50 -11.45
CA ARG A 85 -11.43 -19.20 -11.44
C ARG A 85 -11.42 -20.41 -10.48
N GLY A 86 -10.68 -20.30 -9.39
CA GLY A 86 -10.52 -21.36 -8.39
C GLY A 86 -9.62 -22.53 -8.80
N ARG A 87 -9.07 -22.55 -10.02
CA ARG A 87 -8.05 -23.54 -10.44
C ARG A 87 -6.77 -23.26 -9.66
N ARG A 88 -6.26 -24.29 -9.00
CA ARG A 88 -5.04 -24.22 -8.18
C ARG A 88 -3.82 -24.15 -9.08
#